data_AF-R6Q6T4-F1
#
_entry.id   AF-R6Q6T4-F1
#
_cell.length_a   1.000
_cell.length_b   1.000
_cell.length_c   1.000
_cell.angle_alpha   90.00
_cell.angle_beta   90.00
_cell.angle_gamma   90.00
#
_symmetry.space_group_name_H-M   'P 1'
#
loop_
_entity.id
_entity.type
_entity.pdbx_description
1 polymer ?
#
loop_
_entity_poly.entity_id
_entity_poly.type
_entity_poly.pdbx_seq_one_letter_code
_entity_poly.pdbx_strand_id
1 'polypeptide(L)' 'MIYYGLEYKFVTEYATGKTSYDEMFRGLEIAIHQFAKRQMTWFRGMERRGFTIHWVDALQPMADKVEQIFELTGDVDR' A
#
# COMPACT_ATOMS: atom_id res chain seq x y z
N MET A 1 -15.32 -14.73 1.01
CA MET A 1 -14.31 -15.36 0.11
C MET A 1 -13.45 -14.26 -0.55
N ILE A 2 -12.79 -13.42 0.26
CA ILE A 2 -11.69 -12.51 -0.12
C ILE A 2 -10.54 -12.81 0.87
N TYR A 3 -10.21 -14.09 1.02
CA TYR A 3 -9.28 -14.54 2.06
C TYR A 3 -7.81 -14.33 1.65
N TYR A 4 -7.54 -14.22 0.34
CA TYR A 4 -6.20 -14.21 -0.22
C TYR A 4 -5.71 -12.84 -0.70
N GLY A 5 -6.54 -11.78 -0.64
CA GLY A 5 -6.17 -10.43 -1.04
C GLY A 5 -6.86 -9.95 -2.33
N LEU A 6 -6.72 -8.66 -2.61
CA LEU A 6 -7.44 -7.97 -3.69
C LEU A 6 -7.11 -8.55 -5.07
N GLU A 7 -5.83 -8.72 -5.36
CA GLU A 7 -5.31 -9.19 -6.65
C GLU A 7 -5.82 -10.59 -6.99
N TYR A 8 -5.83 -11.49 -5.99
CA TYR A 8 -6.27 -12.87 -6.16
C TYR A 8 -7.69 -12.99 -6.67
N LYS A 9 -8.58 -12.06 -6.30
CA LYS A 9 -9.95 -12.05 -6.83
C LYS A 9 -9.93 -11.89 -8.35
N PHE A 10 -9.29 -10.83 -8.85
CA PHE A 10 -9.26 -10.48 -10.27
C PHE A 10 -8.49 -11.52 -11.09
N VAL A 11 -7.31 -11.94 -10.61
CA VAL A 11 -6.48 -12.93 -11.31
C VAL A 11 -7.17 -14.29 -11.35
N THR A 12 -7.84 -14.72 -10.29
CA THR A 12 -8.58 -16.00 -10.28
C THR A 12 -9.79 -15.94 -11.21
N GLU A 13 -10.52 -14.83 -11.25
CA GLU A 13 -11.64 -14.64 -12.18
C GLU A 13 -11.17 -14.74 -13.64
N TYR A 14 -10.03 -14.15 -13.99
CA TYR A 14 -9.40 -14.34 -15.30
C TYR A 14 -8.94 -15.78 -15.56
N ALA A 15 -8.19 -16.38 -14.61
CA ALA A 15 -7.67 -17.73 -14.75
C ALA A 15 -8.77 -18.80 -14.87
N THR A 16 -9.96 -18.53 -14.33
CA THR A 16 -11.14 -19.40 -14.46
C THR A 16 -12.05 -19.03 -15.63
N GLY A 17 -11.63 -18.10 -16.49
CA GLY A 17 -12.33 -17.72 -17.73
C GLY A 17 -13.58 -16.85 -17.53
N LYS A 18 -13.73 -16.21 -16.37
CA LYS A 18 -14.91 -15.37 -16.04
C LYS A 18 -14.79 -13.94 -16.54
N THR A 19 -13.58 -13.49 -16.84
CA THR A 19 -13.29 -12.14 -17.34
C THR A 19 -12.23 -12.22 -18.43
N SER A 20 -12.21 -11.23 -19.33
CA SER A 20 -11.10 -11.05 -20.27
C SER A 20 -9.85 -10.49 -19.57
N TYR A 21 -8.69 -10.61 -20.20
CA TYR A 21 -7.44 -10.04 -19.68
C TYR A 21 -7.56 -8.52 -19.44
N ASP A 22 -8.13 -7.78 -20.38
CA ASP A 22 -8.24 -6.31 -20.28
C ASP A 22 -9.21 -5.86 -19.18
N GLU A 23 -10.29 -6.62 -18.96
CA GLU A 23 -11.23 -6.36 -17.85
C GLU A 23 -10.58 -6.65 -16.50
N MET A 24 -9.86 -7.77 -16.39
CA MET A 24 -9.10 -8.12 -15.20
C MET A 24 -8.05 -7.05 -14.89
N PHE A 25 -7.25 -6.66 -15.88
CA PHE A 25 -6.16 -5.70 -15.72
C PHE A 25 -6.69 -4.32 -15.27
N ARG A 26 -7.64 -3.75 -16.02
CA ARG A 26 -8.21 -2.42 -15.70
C ARG A 26 -8.97 -2.44 -14.37
N GLY A 27 -9.73 -3.50 -14.11
CA GLY A 27 -10.48 -3.66 -12.87
C GLY A 27 -9.55 -3.72 -11.66
N LEU A 28 -8.46 -4.49 -11.78
CA LEU A 28 -7.46 -4.61 -10.72
C LEU A 28 -6.73 -3.29 -10.47
N GLU A 29 -6.28 -2.61 -11.53
CA GLU A 29 -5.61 -1.30 -11.43
C GLU A 29 -6.47 -0.28 -10.67
N ILE A 30 -7.75 -0.14 -11.05
CA ILE A 30 -8.69 0.75 -10.38
C ILE A 30 -8.85 0.36 -8.91
N ALA A 31 -8.97 -0.94 -8.64
CA ALA A 31 -9.16 -1.42 -7.28
C ALA A 31 -7.93 -1.16 -6.38
N ILE A 32 -6.70 -1.29 -6.91
CA ILE A 32 -5.46 -0.95 -6.22
C ILE A 32 -5.43 0.53 -5.87
N HIS A 33 -5.73 1.42 -6.82
CA HIS A 33 -5.79 2.86 -6.56
C HIS A 33 -6.82 3.22 -5.47
N GLN A 34 -8.01 2.61 -5.52
CA GLN A 34 -9.04 2.81 -4.50
C GLN A 34 -8.61 2.29 -3.12
N PHE A 35 -7.93 1.15 -3.09
CA PHE A 35 -7.41 0.57 -1.85
C PHE A 35 -6.33 1.47 -1.23
N ALA A 36 -5.34 1.91 -2.01
CA ALA A 36 -4.32 2.86 -1.57
C ALA A 36 -4.91 4.18 -1.05
N LYS A 37 -5.91 4.74 -1.77
CA LYS A 37 -6.63 5.94 -1.32
C LYS A 37 -7.34 5.72 0.02
N ARG A 38 -7.94 4.55 0.25
CA ARG A 38 -8.55 4.20 1.54
C ARG A 38 -7.49 4.08 2.64
N GLN A 39 -6.33 3.47 2.39
CA GLN A 39 -5.23 3.41 3.35
C GLN A 39 -4.82 4.82 3.81
N MET A 40 -4.66 5.77 2.87
CA MET A 40 -4.35 7.17 3.21
C MET A 40 -5.41 7.83 4.10
N THR A 41 -6.69 7.55 3.86
CA THR A 41 -7.78 8.04 4.74
C THR A 41 -7.66 7.47 6.15
N TRP A 42 -7.32 6.18 6.28
CA TRP A 42 -7.09 5.54 7.58
C TRP A 42 -5.90 6.14 8.32
N PHE A 43 -4.76 6.33 7.66
CA PHE A 43 -3.58 6.95 8.27
C PHE A 43 -3.86 8.37 8.78
N ARG A 44 -4.54 9.20 7.98
CA ARG A 44 -5.00 10.54 8.44
C ARG A 44 -5.96 10.46 9.62
N GLY A 45 -6.82 9.43 9.66
CA GLY A 45 -7.71 9.18 10.79
C GLY A 45 -6.96 8.79 12.06
N MET A 46 -5.84 8.07 11.94
CA MET A 46 -4.98 7.72 13.06
C MET A 46 -4.27 8.95 13.64
N GLU A 47 -3.74 9.83 12.80
CA GLU A 47 -3.13 11.09 13.26
C GLU A 47 -4.11 11.94 14.08
N ARG A 48 -5.37 12.03 13.63
CA ARG A 48 -6.43 12.71 14.40
C ARG A 48 -6.75 12.07 15.75
N ARG A 49 -6.45 10.77 15.92
CA ARG A 49 -6.66 10.03 17.18
C ARG A 49 -5.42 10.09 18.10
N GLY A 50 -4.41 10.88 17.73
CA GLY A 50 -3.20 11.10 18.54
C GLY A 50 -2.05 10.14 18.23
N PHE A 51 -2.16 9.30 17.20
CA PHE A 51 -1.01 8.50 16.75
C PHE A 51 -0.05 9.39 15.95
N THR A 52 1.24 9.37 16.31
CA THR A 52 2.26 10.05 15.51
C THR A 52 2.70 9.12 14.39
N ILE A 53 2.51 9.55 13.13
CA ILE A 53 3.01 8.84 11.95
C ILE A 53 4.19 9.64 11.40
N HIS A 54 5.36 9.01 11.33
CA HIS A 54 6.53 9.59 10.67
C HIS A 54 6.51 9.20 9.19
N TRP A 55 6.16 10.14 8.33
CA TRP A 55 6.08 9.92 6.89
C TRP A 55 7.48 9.96 6.26
N VAL A 56 7.79 8.93 5.46
CA VAL A 56 9.03 8.82 4.68
C VAL A 56 8.67 9.02 3.21
N ASP A 57 9.43 9.86 2.51
CA ASP A 57 9.21 10.09 1.08
C ASP A 57 9.68 8.86 0.29
N ALA A 58 8.74 8.23 -0.44
CA ALA A 58 9.02 7.06 -1.23
C ALA A 58 10.01 7.31 -2.39
N LEU A 59 10.08 8.56 -2.88
CA LEU A 59 10.93 8.96 -4.02
C LEU A 59 12.40 9.14 -3.64
N GLN A 60 12.71 9.19 -2.34
CA GLN A 60 14.09 9.28 -1.89
C GLN A 60 14.90 8.01 -2.22
N PRO A 61 16.22 8.15 -2.44
CA PRO A 61 17.16 7.03 -2.48
C PRO A 61 17.00 6.11 -1.26
N MET A 62 17.35 4.84 -1.43
CA MET A 62 17.21 3.86 -0.35
C MET A 62 18.08 4.20 0.87
N ALA A 63 19.29 4.71 0.66
CA ALA A 63 20.19 5.09 1.75
C ALA A 63 19.56 6.17 2.65
N ASP A 64 19.07 7.25 2.05
CA ASP A 64 18.45 8.39 2.74
C ASP A 64 17.22 7.96 3.55
N LYS A 65 16.39 7.06 2.99
CA LYS A 65 15.23 6.49 3.72
C LYS A 65 15.65 5.71 4.95
N VAL A 66 16.71 4.92 4.85
CA VAL A 66 17.23 4.10 5.96
C VAL A 66 17.82 4.99 7.05
N GLU A 67 18.59 6.00 6.67
CA GLU A 67 19.14 7.00 7.60
C GLU A 67 18.04 7.73 8.35
N GLN A 68 17.02 8.24 7.64
CA GLN A 68 15.86 8.88 8.27
C GLN A 68 15.16 7.96 9.28
N ILE A 69 15.02 6.66 8.97
CA ILE A 69 14.39 5.71 9.90
C ILE A 69 15.25 5.51 11.15
N PHE A 70 16.57 5.39 11.02
CA PHE A 70 17.47 5.24 12.17
C PHE A 70 17.46 6.46 13.09
N GLU A 71 17.44 7.67 12.53
CA GLU A 71 17.30 8.92 13.30
C GLU A 71 16.00 8.93 14.11
N LEU A 72 14.90 8.48 13.51
CA LEU A 72 13.59 8.42 14.15
C LEU A 72 13.48 7.35 15.24
N THR A 73 14.20 6.23 15.11
CA THR A 73 14.21 5.16 16.13
C THR A 73 15.25 5.37 17.23
N GLY A 74 16.14 6.38 17.08
CA GLY A 74 17.20 6.68 18.06
C GLY A 74 18.34 5.66 18.07
N ASP A 75 18.51 4.90 16.99
CA ASP A 75 19.53 3.84 16.86
C ASP A 75 20.80 4.40 16.15
N VAL A 76 21.19 5.64 16.47
CA VAL A 76 22.24 6.41 15.76
C VAL A 76 23.67 5.99 16.16
N ASP A 77 23.83 5.08 17.11
CA ASP A 77 25.14 4.67 17.66
C ASP A 77 25.57 3.22 17.32
N ARG A 78 25.27 2.69 16.11
CA ARG A 78 25.81 1.39 15.65
C ARG A 78 26.57 1.45 14.33
#